data_AF-A0A5K1D0N6-F1
#
_entry.id   AF-A0A5K1D0N6-F1
#
_cell.length_a   1.000
_cell.length_b   1.000
_cell.length_c   1.000
_cell.angle_alpha   90.00
_cell.angle_beta   90.00
_cell.angle_gamma   90.00
#
_symmetry.space_group_name_H-M   'P 1'
#
loop_
_entity.id
_entity.type
_entity.pdbx_description
1 polymer ?
#
loop_
_entity_poly.entity_id
_entity_poly.type
_entity_poly.pdbx_seq_one_letter_code
_entity_poly.pdbx_strand_id
1 'polypeptide(L)' 'VNVSLGEKAERMMTTGLHTVADLFCIACGSIVGWKY' A
#
# COMPACT_ATOMS: atom_id res chain seq x y z
N VAL A 1 -0.81 -15.40 5.16
CA VAL A 1 -0.71 -13.95 5.47
C VAL A 1 -1.94 -13.29 4.86
N ASN A 2 -2.88 -12.82 5.69
CA ASN A 2 -4.21 -12.37 5.25
C ASN A 2 -4.22 -10.84 5.07
N VAL A 3 -3.55 -10.39 4.01
CA VAL A 3 -3.50 -8.96 3.64
C VAL A 3 -4.10 -8.78 2.24
N SER A 4 -4.93 -7.76 2.07
CA SER A 4 -5.49 -7.36 0.78
C SER A 4 -4.70 -6.19 0.21
N LEU A 5 -4.40 -6.27 -1.08
CA LEU A 5 -3.87 -5.13 -1.83
C LEU A 5 -5.00 -4.16 -2.12
N GLY A 6 -4.84 -2.91 -1.70
CA GLY A 6 -5.72 -1.84 -2.11
C GLY A 6 -5.31 -1.22 -3.44
N GLU A 7 -5.88 -0.06 -3.72
CA GLU A 7 -5.63 0.65 -4.96
C GLU A 7 -4.19 1.15 -5.06
N LYS A 8 -3.70 1.20 -6.30
CA LYS A 8 -2.40 1.78 -6.62
C LYS A 8 -2.52 3.29 -6.50
N ALA A 9 -1.85 3.85 -5.50
CA ALA A 9 -1.73 5.27 -5.30
C ALA A 9 -0.36 5.74 -5.78
N GLU A 10 -0.34 6.87 -6.50
CA GLU A 10 0.91 7.52 -6.85
C GLU A 10 1.37 8.39 -5.68
N ARG A 11 2.55 8.08 -5.13
CA ARG A 11 3.11 8.79 -3.99
C ARG A 11 4.44 9.42 -4.38
N MET A 12 4.54 10.73 -4.16
CA MET A 12 5.79 11.46 -4.35
C MET A 12 6.73 11.12 -3.19
N MET A 13 7.81 10.43 -3.50
CA MET A 13 8.89 10.10 -2.57
C MET A 13 10.14 10.90 -2.96
N THR A 14 11.17 10.85 -2.11
CA THR A 14 12.41 11.60 -2.33
C THR A 14 13.08 11.30 -3.68
N THR A 15 12.86 10.11 -4.24
CA THR A 15 13.39 9.66 -5.54
C THR A 15 12.50 9.99 -6.74
N GLY A 16 11.29 10.53 -6.53
CA GLY A 16 10.34 10.86 -7.59
C GLY A 16 8.93 10.29 -7.35
N LEU A 17 8.14 10.21 -8.42
CA LEU A 17 6.78 9.66 -8.38
C LEU A 17 6.84 8.13 -8.43
N HIS A 18 6.35 7.46 -7.40
CA HIS A 18 6.29 6.01 -7.34
C HIS A 18 4.84 5.57 -7.21
N THR A 19 4.42 4.64 -8.05
CA THR A 19 3.14 3.94 -7.87
C THR A 19 3.32 2.90 -6.77
N VAL A 20 2.59 3.04 -5.67
CA VAL A 20 2.59 2.10 -4.56
C VAL A 20 1.17 1.59 -4.34
N ALA A 21 1.01 0.34 -3.91
CA ALA A 21 -0.26 -0.22 -3.49
C ALA A 21 -0.27 -0.38 -1.97
N ASP A 22 -1.23 0.24 -1.30
CA ASP A 22 -1.40 0.09 0.14
C ASP A 22 -1.85 -1.33 0.48
N LEU A 23 -1.30 -1.86 1.56
CA LEU A 23 -1.53 -3.22 2.04
C LEU A 23 -2.41 -3.16 3.28
N PHE A 24 -3.60 -3.74 3.19
CA PHE A 24 -4.60 -3.72 4.26
C PHE A 24 -4.67 -5.08 4.93
N CYS A 25 -4.73 -5.11 6.26
CA CYS A 25 -4.97 -6.36 6.98
C CYS A 25 -6.43 -6.77 6.83
N ILE A 26 -6.71 -8.00 6.38
CA ILE A 26 -8.09 -8.49 6.23
C ILE A 26 -8.76 -8.67 7.59
N ALA A 27 -7.98 -8.91 8.66
CA ALA A 27 -8.51 -9.14 9.99
C ALA A 27 -8.95 -7.84 10.72
N CYS A 28 -8.28 -6.71 10.46
CA CYS A 28 -8.56 -5.45 11.16
C CYS A 28 -8.80 -4.25 10.23
N GLY A 29 -8.75 -4.42 8.91
CA GLY A 29 -8.93 -3.37 7.91
C GLY A 29 -7.86 -2.28 7.90
N SER A 30 -6.85 -2.37 8.77
CA SER A 30 -5.84 -1.32 8.95
C SER A 30 -4.70 -1.47 7.94
N ILE A 31 -4.11 -0.35 7.54
CA ILE A 31 -2.93 -0.32 6.67
C ILE A 31 -1.74 -0.88 7.44
N VAL A 32 -1.17 -1.99 6.94
CA VAL A 32 -0.01 -2.65 7.54
C VAL A 32 1.28 -2.40 6.76
N GLY A 33 1.18 -1.86 5.54
CA GLY A 33 2.33 -1.55 4.72
C GLY A 33 1.93 -1.07 3.35
N TRP A 34 2.91 -1.00 2.47
CA TRP A 34 2.75 -0.62 1.07
C TRP A 34 3.73 -1.43 0.22
N LYS A 35 3.38 -1.69 -1.04
CA LYS A 35 4.20 -2.42 -2.00
C LYS A 35 4.42 -1.57 -3.24
N TYR A 36 5.64 -1.57 -3.77
CA TYR A 36 5.97 -1.03 -5.09
C TYR A 36 5.37 -1.88 -6.21
#